data_AF-A0A1W1E1M2-F1
#
_entry.id   AF-A0A1W1E1M2-F1
#
_cell.length_a   1.000
_cell.length_b   1.000
_cell.length_c   1.000
_cell.angle_alpha   90.00
_cell.angle_beta   90.00
_cell.angle_gamma   90.00
#
_symmetry.space_group_name_H-M   'P 1'
#
loop_
_entity.id
_entity.type
_entity.pdbx_description
1 polymer ?
#
loop_
_entity_poly.entity_id
_entity_poly.type
_entity_poly.pdbx_seq_one_letter_code
_entity_poly.pdbx_strand_id
1 'polypeptide(L)' 'MRGEHSICIHIDLFNGQVAFVQLDSIKENDVHFVTRQQMERQTVFSIDQNHFKWRLLDTLPSFNDLELML' A
#
# COMPACT_ATOMS: atom_id res chain seq x y z
N MET A 1 -25.25 5.18 -2.85
CA MET A 1 -24.50 5.73 -1.71
C MET A 1 -23.17 6.20 -2.27
N ARG A 2 -22.76 7.45 -2.03
CA ARG A 2 -21.40 7.89 -2.38
C ARG A 2 -20.46 7.10 -1.47
N GLY A 3 -19.71 6.14 -2.01
CA GLY A 3 -18.69 5.43 -1.26
C GLY A 3 -17.57 6.40 -0.91
N GLU A 4 -17.18 6.46 0.36
CA GLU A 4 -16.02 7.22 0.78
C GLU A 4 -14.76 6.42 0.38
N HIS A 5 -13.95 6.98 -0.51
CA HIS A 5 -12.67 6.37 -0.86
C HIS A 5 -11.75 6.39 0.35
N SER A 6 -11.09 5.27 0.61
CA SER A 6 -10.25 5.09 1.78
C SER A 6 -8.86 4.65 1.33
N ILE A 7 -7.84 5.45 1.62
CA ILE A 7 -6.47 5.18 1.20
C ILE A 7 -5.59 4.97 2.45
N CYS A 8 -4.86 3.85 2.47
CA CYS A 8 -3.77 3.62 3.43
C CYS A 8 -2.45 4.04 2.79
N ILE A 9 -1.65 4.80 3.54
CA ILE A 9 -0.30 5.23 3.13
C ILE A 9 0.69 4.56 4.07
N HIS A 10 1.56 3.71 3.50
CA HIS A 10 2.67 3.10 4.22
C HIS A 10 3.98 3.79 3.82
N ILE A 11 4.67 4.37 4.81
CA ILE A 11 5.96 5.04 4.61
C ILE A 11 7.06 4.11 5.10
N ASP A 12 7.80 3.51 4.17
CA ASP A 12 8.99 2.72 4.46
C ASP A 12 10.21 3.65 4.52
N LEU A 13 10.56 4.06 5.74
CA LEU A 13 11.70 4.94 5.99
C LEU A 13 13.05 4.27 5.72
N PHE A 14 13.15 2.94 5.85
CA PHE A 14 14.41 2.23 5.65
C PHE A 14 14.77 2.17 4.17
N ASN A 15 13.79 1.85 3.32
CA ASN A 15 13.98 1.77 1.88
C ASN A 15 13.71 3.10 1.15
N GLY A 16 13.18 4.12 1.84
CA GLY A 16 12.86 5.42 1.28
C GLY A 16 11.72 5.39 0.26
N GLN A 17 10.80 4.44 0.39
CA GLN A 17 9.68 4.23 -0.53
C GLN A 17 8.34 4.42 0.19
N VAL A 18 7.32 4.81 -0.56
CA VAL A 18 5.98 5.05 -0.02
C VAL A 18 4.96 4.30 -0.87
N ALA A 19 4.14 3.50 -0.18
CA ALA A 19 3.04 2.78 -0.79
C ALA A 19 1.69 3.47 -0.55
N PHE A 20 0.85 3.45 -1.57
CA PHE A 20 -0.52 3.93 -1.55
C PHE A 20 -1.45 2.78 -1.86
N VAL A 21 -2.35 2.45 -0.94
CA VAL A 21 -3.25 1.30 -1.04
C VAL A 21 -4.70 1.77 -0.92
N GLN A 22 -5.48 1.58 -1.97
CA GLN A 22 -6.91 1.90 -1.97
C GLN A 22 -7.72 0.79 -1.30
N LEU A 23 -8.15 1.02 -0.07
CA LEU A 23 -8.81 0.04 0.79
C LEU A 23 -10.23 -0.30 0.30
N ASP A 24 -10.94 0.66 -0.30
CA ASP A 24 -12.27 0.45 -0.88
C ASP A 24 -12.26 -0.42 -2.16
N SER A 25 -11.09 -0.66 -2.74
CA SER A 25 -10.91 -1.58 -3.87
C SER A 25 -10.61 -3.03 -3.44
N ILE A 26 -10.25 -3.24 -2.18
CA ILE A 26 -9.89 -4.55 -1.63
C ILE A 26 -11.18 -5.28 -1.24
N LYS A 27 -11.33 -6.53 -1.66
CA LYS A 27 -12.47 -7.37 -1.24
C LYS A 27 -12.44 -7.57 0.28
N GLU A 28 -13.62 -7.62 0.91
CA GLU A 28 -13.74 -7.89 2.35
C GLU A 28 -12.89 -9.11 2.77
N ASN A 29 -12.13 -8.96 3.85
CA ASN A 29 -11.22 -9.96 4.43
C ASN A 29 -9.95 -10.33 3.62
N ASP A 30 -9.54 -9.52 2.65
CA ASP A 30 -8.32 -9.76 1.86
C ASP A 30 -7.18 -8.78 2.17
N VAL A 31 -6.99 -8.44 3.45
CA VAL A 31 -5.78 -7.75 3.90
C VAL A 31 -4.65 -8.79 3.78
N HIS A 32 -3.78 -8.65 2.77
CA HIS A 32 -2.84 -9.67 2.31
C HIS A 32 -1.78 -10.06 3.38
N PHE A 33 -2.19 -10.84 4.37
CA PHE A 33 -1.32 -11.42 5.38
C PHE A 33 -0.65 -12.68 4.83
N VAL A 34 0.68 -12.75 4.99
CA VAL A 34 1.49 -13.88 4.52
C VAL A 34 2.34 -14.42 5.66
N THR A 35 2.48 -15.73 5.72
CA THR A 35 3.44 -16.37 6.64
C THR A 35 4.78 -16.48 5.94
N ARG A 36 5.83 -15.85 6.49
CA ARG A 36 7.20 -15.92 5.93
C ARG A 36 8.08 -16.80 6.80
N GLN A 37 8.66 -17.86 6.22
CA GLN A 37 9.62 -18.71 6.95
C GLN A 37 10.86 -17.93 7.43
N GLN A 38 11.29 -16.94 6.65
CA GLN A 38 12.43 -16.07 6.98
C GLN A 38 12.16 -15.12 8.16
N MET A 39 10.91 -15.02 8.63
CA MET A 39 10.52 -14.23 9.81
C MET A 39 9.95 -15.15 10.89
N GLU A 40 10.65 -16.25 11.20
CA GLU A 40 10.26 -17.16 12.28
C GLU A 40 8.84 -17.73 12.14
N ARG A 41 8.32 -17.81 10.90
CA ARG A 41 6.91 -18.17 10.60
C ARG A 41 5.87 -17.20 11.17
N GLN A 42 6.25 -15.95 11.40
CA GLN A 42 5.31 -14.91 11.76
C GLN A 42 4.41 -14.56 10.56
N THR A 43 3.16 -14.29 10.87
CA THR A 43 2.20 -13.73 9.92
C THR A 43 2.45 -12.24 9.83
N VAL A 44 2.81 -11.77 8.64
CA VAL A 44 3.13 -10.37 8.39
C VAL A 44 2.18 -9.81 7.36
N PHE A 45 1.87 -8.53 7.51
CA PHE A 45 1.16 -7.80 6.48
C PHE A 45 2.09 -7.61 5.27
N SER A 46 1.65 -8.03 4.09
CA SER A 46 2.39 -7.88 2.84
C SER A 46 1.73 -6.83 1.98
N ILE A 47 2.52 -5.87 1.50
CA ILE A 47 2.11 -4.91 0.49
C ILE A 47 2.70 -5.37 -0.84
N ASP A 48 1.87 -5.54 -1.86
CA ASP A 48 2.37 -5.84 -3.21
C ASP A 48 3.20 -4.66 -3.74
N GLN A 49 4.33 -4.96 -4.39
CA GLN A 49 5.30 -3.94 -4.76
C GLN A 49 4.75 -2.87 -5.73
N ASN A 50 3.69 -3.19 -6.47
CA ASN A 50 3.04 -2.24 -7.36
C ASN A 50 2.33 -1.09 -6.62
N HIS A 51 2.12 -1.20 -5.30
CA HIS A 51 1.59 -0.13 -4.48
C HIS A 51 2.63 0.92 -4.11
N PHE A 52 3.94 0.64 -4.21
CA PHE A 52 5.01 1.60 -3.93
C PHE A 52 5.18 2.57 -5.11
N LYS A 53 4.38 3.65 -5.09
CA LYS A 53 4.28 4.63 -6.18
C LYS A 53 5.23 5.83 -6.03
N TRP A 54 5.85 6.03 -4.86
CA TRP A 54 6.69 7.20 -4.61
C TRP A 54 7.97 6.87 -3.85
N ARG A 55 9.04 7.63 -4.11
CA ARG A 55 10.28 7.63 -3.32
C ARG A 55 10.35 8.91 -2.51
N LEU A 56 10.64 8.81 -1.22
CA LEU A 56 10.46 9.88 -0.22
C LEU A 56 11.19 11.20 -0.56
N LEU A 57 12.27 11.15 -1.33
CA LEU A 57 13.08 12.32 -1.70
C LEU A 57 12.83 12.83 -3.13
N ASP A 58 12.01 12.11 -3.91
CA ASP A 58 11.61 12.57 -5.23
C ASP A 58 10.51 13.63 -5.12
N THR A 59 10.27 14.37 -6.20
CA THR A 59 9.17 15.35 -6.25
C THR A 59 7.85 14.66 -5.91
N LEU A 60 7.04 15.30 -5.07
CA LEU A 60 5.75 14.76 -4.66
C LEU A 60 4.89 14.48 -5.90
N PRO A 61 4.32 13.27 -6.02
CA PRO A 61 3.42 12.94 -7.11
C PRO A 61 2.12 13.73 -6.93
N SER A 62 1.49 14.08 -8.03
CA SER A 62 0.09 14.48 -7.98
C SER A 62 -0.77 13.26 -7.69
N PHE A 63 -1.98 13.51 -7.23
CA PHE A 63 -2.92 12.44 -6.93
C PHE A 63 -3.27 11.58 -8.17
N ASN A 64 -3.31 12.19 -9.36
CA ASN A 64 -3.57 11.49 -10.62
C ASN A 64 -2.40 10.56 -11.02
N ASP A 65 -1.18 10.85 -10.56
CA ASP A 65 0.00 10.02 -10.85
C ASP A 65 0.01 8.71 -10.03
N LEU A 66 -0.86 8.59 -9.03
CA LEU A 66 -0.93 7.41 -8.16
C LEU A 66 -1.72 6.24 -8.76
N GLU A 67 -2.40 6.45 -9.91
CA GLU A 67 -3.19 5.44 -10.63
C GLU A 67 -4.24 4.73 -9.74
N LEU A 68 -4.82 5.47 -8.79
CA LEU A 68 -5.89 4.97 -7.92
C LEU A 68 -7.23 4.93 -8.69
N MET A 69 -8.03 3.90 -8.48
CA MET A 69 -9.32 3.72 -9.15
C MET A 69 -10.43 4.49 -8.43
N LEU A 70 -10.51 5.80 -8.68
CA LEU A 70 -11.42 6.71 -7.98
C LEU A 70 -12.59 7.16 -8.86
#